data_AF-A0A2R6A661-F1
#
_entry.id   AF-A0A2R6A661-F1
#
_cell.length_a   1.000
_cell.length_b   1.000
_cell.length_c   1.000
_cell.angle_alpha   90.00
_cell.angle_beta   90.00
_cell.angle_gamma   90.00
#
_symmetry.space_group_name_H-M   'P 1'
#
loop_
_entity.id
_entity.type
_entity.pdbx_description
1 polymer ?
#
loop_
_entity_poly.entity_id
_entity_poly.type
_entity_poly.pdbx_seq_one_letter_code
_entity_poly.pdbx_strand_id
1 'polypeptide(L)'
;MGKIVDYLVMLLAFITLVALIFGVYKLSLDLFNILNASTFDIGAKNFVIDTLTVFVVLELMLGFLQYHGKNRISPSYIIDAGIFFVTRELMIELYAGNTTPLTFVSFAAIIGVLGLVRAVLTKISPT
;
A
#
# COMPACT_ATOMS: atom_id res chain seq x y z
N MET A 1 22.96 -16.08 11.28
CA MET A 1 21.54 -15.68 11.17
C MET A 1 21.29 -14.63 10.08
N GLY A 2 22.17 -13.65 9.84
CA GLY A 2 21.96 -12.62 8.78
C GLY A 2 21.72 -13.16 7.36
N LYS A 3 22.53 -14.14 6.90
CA LYS A 3 22.40 -14.70 5.53
C LYS A 3 21.01 -15.25 5.20
N ILE A 4 20.34 -15.91 6.17
CA ILE A 4 18.99 -16.47 5.94
C ILE A 4 17.98 -15.35 5.78
N VAL A 5 18.08 -14.31 6.61
CA VAL A 5 17.21 -13.14 6.53
C VAL A 5 17.39 -12.42 5.20
N ASP A 6 18.63 -12.27 4.73
CA ASP A 6 18.92 -11.62 3.45
C ASP A 6 18.34 -12.40 2.26
N TYR A 7 18.48 -13.73 2.26
CA TYR A 7 17.84 -14.59 1.27
C TYR A 7 16.31 -14.50 1.29
N LEU A 8 15.71 -14.47 2.49
CA LEU A 8 14.26 -14.33 2.63
C LEU A 8 13.77 -12.98 2.11
N VAL A 9 14.46 -11.88 2.43
CA VAL A 9 14.08 -10.55 1.92
C VAL A 9 14.24 -10.48 0.40
N MET A 10 15.30 -11.05 -0.16
CA MET A 10 15.48 -11.12 -1.61
C MET A 10 14.37 -11.93 -2.29
N LEU A 11 13.99 -13.07 -1.70
CA LEU A 11 12.88 -13.90 -2.19
C LEU A 11 11.54 -13.14 -2.12
N LEU A 12 11.27 -12.46 -1.00
CA LEU A 12 10.06 -11.66 -0.84
C LEU A 12 10.00 -10.51 -1.85
N ALA A 13 11.12 -9.79 -2.03
CA ALA A 13 11.24 -8.72 -3.03
C ALA A 13 10.93 -9.24 -4.43
N PHE A 14 11.48 -10.41 -4.80
CA PHE A 14 11.23 -11.05 -6.08
C PHE A 14 9.74 -11.42 -6.26
N ILE A 15 9.12 -12.03 -5.24
CA ILE A 15 7.70 -12.38 -5.28
C ILE A 15 6.82 -11.12 -5.43
N THR A 16 7.11 -10.05 -4.69
CA THR A 16 6.38 -8.78 -4.83
C THR A 16 6.57 -8.14 -6.19
N LEU A 17 7.76 -8.24 -6.78
CA LEU A 17 8.02 -7.73 -8.13
C LEU A 17 7.17 -8.48 -9.17
N VAL A 18 7.09 -9.80 -9.06
CA VAL A 18 6.22 -10.61 -9.93
C VAL A 18 4.75 -10.23 -9.74
N ALA A 19 4.29 -10.11 -8.49
CA ALA A 19 2.92 -9.67 -8.20
C ALA A 19 2.61 -8.28 -8.79
N LEU A 20 3.58 -7.36 -8.77
CA LEU A 20 3.45 -6.03 -9.34
C LEU A 20 3.32 -6.06 -10.87
N ILE A 21 4.08 -6.92 -11.55
CA ILE A 21 3.94 -7.13 -13.00
C ILE A 21 2.53 -7.63 -13.33
N PHE A 22 2.01 -8.62 -12.60
CA PHE A 22 0.63 -9.10 -12.79
C PHE A 22 -0.41 -8.01 -12.49
N GLY A 23 -0.17 -7.21 -11.46
CA GLY A 23 -1.02 -6.06 -11.12
C GLY A 23 -1.11 -5.05 -12.27
N VAL A 24 0.03 -4.61 -12.80
CA VAL A 24 0.09 -3.68 -13.94
C VAL A 24 -0.53 -4.29 -15.21
N TYR A 25 -0.31 -5.57 -15.45
CA TYR A 25 -0.96 -6.28 -16.54
C TYR A 25 -2.49 -6.26 -16.42
N LYS A 26 -3.03 -6.56 -15.23
CA LYS A 26 -4.47 -6.50 -14.97
C LYS A 26 -5.03 -5.09 -15.18
N LEU A 27 -4.38 -4.06 -14.65
CA LEU A 27 -4.81 -2.67 -14.85
C LEU A 27 -4.87 -2.27 -16.33
N SER A 28 -3.95 -2.80 -17.13
CA SER A 28 -3.94 -2.56 -18.58
C SER A 28 -5.18 -3.18 -19.25
N LEU A 29 -5.61 -4.37 -18.80
CA LEU A 29 -6.84 -5.01 -19.27
C LEU A 29 -8.10 -4.25 -18.79
N ASP A 30 -8.11 -3.78 -17.54
CA ASP A 30 -9.24 -3.00 -17.01
C ASP A 30 -9.44 -1.68 -17.76
N LEU A 31 -8.34 -1.00 -18.11
CA LEU A 31 -8.39 0.18 -18.99
C LEU A 31 -9.01 -0.15 -20.35
N PHE A 32 -8.59 -1.27 -20.96
CA PHE A 32 -9.16 -1.70 -22.23
C PHE A 32 -10.66 -2.04 -22.11
N ASN A 33 -11.07 -2.63 -20.99
CA ASN A 33 -12.48 -2.94 -20.72
C ASN A 33 -13.32 -1.67 -20.54
N ILE A 34 -12.82 -0.64 -19.85
CA ILE A 34 -13.53 0.64 -19.70
C ILE A 34 -13.76 1.31 -21.06
N LEU A 35 -12.77 1.30 -21.94
CA LEU A 35 -12.87 1.92 -23.27
C LEU A 35 -13.93 1.26 -24.16
N ASN A 36 -14.21 -0.02 -23.94
CA ASN A 36 -15.18 -0.80 -24.72
C ASN A 36 -16.54 -0.98 -23.99
N ALA A 37 -16.67 -0.54 -22.75
CA ALA A 37 -17.86 -0.75 -21.94
C ALA A 37 -18.99 0.23 -22.30
N SER A 38 -20.24 -0.25 -22.23
CA SER A 38 -21.44 0.56 -22.45
C SER A 38 -21.73 1.53 -21.30
N THR A 39 -21.17 1.27 -20.12
CA THR A 39 -21.39 2.04 -18.89
C THR A 39 -20.05 2.32 -18.21
N PHE A 40 -19.69 3.61 -18.08
CA PHE A 40 -18.40 4.03 -17.53
C PHE A 40 -18.26 3.74 -16.02
N ASP A 41 -19.36 3.80 -15.28
CA ASP A 41 -19.36 3.90 -13.81
C ASP A 41 -18.82 2.63 -13.11
N ILE A 42 -19.27 1.44 -13.54
CA ILE A 42 -18.83 0.16 -12.94
C ILE A 42 -17.37 -0.14 -13.31
N GLY A 43 -16.98 0.11 -14.56
CA GLY A 43 -15.61 -0.11 -15.04
C GLY A 43 -14.61 0.80 -14.32
N ALA A 44 -14.95 2.08 -14.18
CA ALA A 44 -14.11 3.06 -13.48
C ALA A 44 -13.92 2.71 -12.00
N LYS A 45 -14.99 2.29 -11.31
CA LYS A 45 -14.90 1.85 -9.91
C LYS A 45 -13.95 0.67 -9.72
N ASN A 46 -14.07 -0.37 -10.54
CA ASN A 46 -13.19 -1.54 -10.46
C ASN A 46 -11.74 -1.17 -10.74
N PHE A 47 -11.51 -0.35 -11.76
CA PHE A 47 -10.17 0.13 -12.09
C PHE A 47 -9.50 0.90 -10.95
N VAL A 48 -10.25 1.74 -10.22
CA VAL A 48 -9.70 2.46 -9.06
C VAL A 48 -9.34 1.48 -7.93
N ILE A 49 -10.21 0.52 -7.62
CA ILE A 49 -9.95 -0.50 -6.57
C ILE A 49 -8.72 -1.33 -6.93
N ASP A 50 -8.61 -1.77 -8.18
CA ASP A 50 -7.47 -2.54 -8.65
C ASP A 50 -6.19 -1.70 -8.63
N THR A 51 -6.27 -0.41 -8.98
CA THR A 51 -5.11 0.50 -8.95
C THR A 51 -4.60 0.69 -7.52
N LEU A 52 -5.52 0.94 -6.59
CA LEU A 52 -5.21 1.03 -5.16
C LEU A 52 -4.60 -0.29 -4.64
N THR A 53 -4.97 -1.42 -5.24
CA THR A 53 -4.39 -2.73 -4.90
C THR A 53 -2.98 -2.93 -5.41
N VAL A 54 -2.69 -2.53 -6.64
CA VAL A 54 -1.32 -2.51 -7.16
C VAL A 54 -0.43 -1.58 -6.33
N PHE A 55 -0.97 -0.46 -5.85
CA PHE A 55 -0.23 0.46 -5.01
C PHE A 55 0.28 -0.19 -3.72
N VAL A 56 -0.52 -1.03 -3.05
CA VAL A 56 -0.05 -1.78 -1.86
C VAL A 56 1.13 -2.69 -2.17
N VAL A 57 1.07 -3.41 -3.29
CA VAL A 57 2.16 -4.29 -3.70
C VAL A 57 3.43 -3.47 -3.98
N LEU A 58 3.27 -2.29 -4.60
CA LEU A 58 4.36 -1.35 -4.85
C LEU A 58 5.01 -0.86 -3.55
N GLU A 59 4.22 -0.51 -2.55
CA GLU A 59 4.75 -0.09 -1.25
C GLU A 59 5.53 -1.18 -0.53
N LEU A 60 5.01 -2.41 -0.54
CA LEU A 60 5.72 -3.57 0.01
C LEU A 60 7.07 -3.75 -0.70
N MET A 61 7.09 -3.63 -2.03
CA MET A 61 8.32 -3.68 -2.81
C MET A 61 9.31 -2.57 -2.42
N LEU A 62 8.85 -1.32 -2.26
CA LEU A 62 9.69 -0.22 -1.78
C LEU A 62 10.25 -0.49 -0.39
N GLY A 63 9.46 -1.08 0.51
CA GLY A 63 9.90 -1.50 1.83
C GLY A 63 11.05 -2.52 1.77
N PHE A 64 10.93 -3.54 0.90
CA PHE A 64 11.99 -4.53 0.71
C PHE A 64 13.25 -3.95 0.06
N LEU A 65 13.11 -3.07 -0.93
CA LEU A 65 14.25 -2.40 -1.57
C LEU A 65 15.01 -1.51 -0.58
N GLN A 66 14.31 -0.83 0.32
CA GLN A 66 14.95 -0.02 1.37
C GLN A 66 15.73 -0.86 2.38
N TYR A 67 15.23 -2.06 2.74
CA TYR A 67 15.96 -2.98 3.60
C TYR A 67 17.33 -3.35 3.00
N HIS A 68 17.39 -3.57 1.68
CA HIS A 68 18.62 -3.95 0.98
C HIS A 68 19.69 -2.84 0.96
N GLY A 69 19.29 -1.57 1.10
CA GLY A 69 20.20 -0.42 1.00
C GLY A 69 20.85 0.05 2.31
N LYS A 70 20.27 -0.25 3.48
CA LYS A 70 20.73 0.35 4.76
C LYS A 70 20.92 -0.64 5.93
N ASN A 71 20.59 -1.93 5.77
CA ASN A 71 20.62 -2.95 6.86
C ASN A 71 19.85 -2.56 8.15
N ARG A 72 19.09 -1.46 8.14
CA ARG A 72 18.23 -0.96 9.21
C ARG A 72 17.09 -0.18 8.59
N ILE A 73 15.86 -0.54 8.95
CA ILE A 73 14.67 0.24 8.59
C ILE A 73 14.48 1.30 9.69
N SER A 74 14.51 2.59 9.34
CA SER A 74 14.21 3.64 10.32
C SER A 74 12.77 3.48 10.79
N PRO A 75 12.48 3.57 12.10
CA PRO A 75 11.11 3.53 12.62
C PRO A 75 10.17 4.51 11.91
N SER A 76 10.67 5.69 11.53
CA SER A 76 9.90 6.68 10.77
C SER A 76 9.40 6.16 9.43
N TYR A 77 10.20 5.36 8.71
CA TYR A 77 9.78 4.77 7.43
C TYR A 77 8.67 3.74 7.61
N ILE A 78 8.74 2.93 8.66
CA ILE A 78 7.69 1.92 8.95
C ILE A 78 6.36 2.63 9.25
N ILE A 79 6.41 3.72 10.02
CA ILE A 79 5.21 4.51 10.33
C ILE A 79 4.67 5.20 9.08
N ASP A 80 5.54 5.80 8.25
CA ASP A 80 5.12 6.43 7.00
C ASP A 80 4.46 5.43 6.04
N ALA A 81 5.05 4.23 5.88
CA ALA A 81 4.45 3.14 5.12
C ALA A 81 3.13 2.65 5.74
N GLY A 82 3.05 2.56 7.07
CA GLY A 82 1.82 2.17 7.76
C GLY A 82 0.68 3.18 7.56
N ILE A 83 0.98 4.49 7.60
CA ILE A 83 -0.02 5.54 7.35
C ILE A 83 -0.56 5.41 5.93
N PHE A 84 0.33 5.23 4.95
CA PHE A 84 -0.10 5.07 3.56
C PHE A 84 -0.95 3.81 3.40
N PHE A 85 -0.51 2.67 3.93
CA PHE A 85 -1.22 1.40 3.84
C PHE A 85 -2.66 1.51 4.38
N VAL A 86 -2.83 2.11 5.57
CA VAL A 86 -4.15 2.31 6.18
C VAL A 86 -5.01 3.29 5.37
N THR A 87 -4.40 4.35 4.84
CA THR A 87 -5.11 5.32 4.00
C THR A 87 -5.60 4.69 2.70
N ARG A 88 -4.80 3.80 2.08
CA ARG A 88 -5.22 3.03 0.91
C ARG A 88 -6.41 2.15 1.22
N GLU A 89 -6.38 1.42 2.35
CA GLU A 89 -7.49 0.53 2.71
C GLU A 89 -8.80 1.31 2.87
N LEU A 90 -8.73 2.49 3.51
CA LEU A 90 -9.85 3.42 3.56
C LEU A 90 -10.34 3.81 2.16
N MET A 91 -9.44 4.15 1.24
CA MET A 91 -9.82 4.51 -0.14
C MET A 91 -10.51 3.36 -0.88
N ILE A 92 -10.05 2.12 -0.69
CA ILE A 92 -10.69 0.95 -1.30
C ILE A 92 -12.09 0.75 -0.72
N GLU A 93 -12.23 0.79 0.60
CA GLU A 93 -13.53 0.60 1.26
C GLU A 93 -14.54 1.66 0.78
N LEU A 94 -14.06 2.91 0.63
CA LEU A 94 -14.84 4.03 0.11
C LEU A 94 -15.33 3.77 -1.31
N TYR A 95 -14.43 3.34 -2.20
CA TYR A 95 -14.80 3.03 -3.58
C TYR A 95 -15.68 1.78 -3.69
N ALA A 96 -15.44 0.77 -2.85
CA ALA A 96 -16.26 -0.43 -2.77
C ALA A 96 -17.71 -0.11 -2.37
N GLY A 97 -17.95 1.02 -1.69
CA GLY A 97 -19.26 1.43 -1.21
C GLY A 97 -19.71 0.69 0.05
N ASN A 98 -18.77 0.03 0.73
CA ASN A 98 -19.02 -0.81 1.91
C ASN A 98 -18.83 -0.07 3.25
N THR A 99 -18.86 1.26 3.22
CA THR A 99 -18.51 2.08 4.39
C THR A 99 -19.70 2.31 5.32
N THR A 100 -19.44 2.15 6.62
CA THR A 100 -20.37 2.50 7.70
C THR A 100 -19.77 3.63 8.54
N PRO A 101 -20.56 4.38 9.32
CA PRO A 101 -20.01 5.37 10.25
C PRO A 101 -18.94 4.78 11.19
N LEU A 102 -19.10 3.52 11.58
CA LEU A 102 -18.14 2.80 12.42
C LEU A 102 -16.81 2.56 11.69
N THR A 103 -16.81 2.20 10.40
CA THR A 103 -15.57 2.00 9.65
C THR A 103 -14.76 3.30 9.58
N PHE A 104 -15.43 4.44 9.37
CA PHE A 104 -14.75 5.75 9.37
C PHE A 104 -14.09 6.08 10.71
N VAL A 105 -14.79 5.85 11.82
CA VAL A 105 -14.24 6.08 13.16
C VAL A 105 -13.04 5.17 13.43
N SER A 106 -13.10 3.91 13.02
CA SER A 106 -11.99 2.96 13.13
C SER A 106 -10.76 3.41 12.34
N PHE A 107 -10.94 3.79 11.07
CA PHE A 107 -9.83 4.32 10.26
C PHE A 107 -9.26 5.62 10.83
N ALA A 108 -10.12 6.53 11.29
CA ALA A 108 -9.69 7.78 11.92
C ALA A 108 -8.88 7.52 13.20
N ALA A 109 -9.28 6.55 14.02
CA ALA A 109 -8.54 6.15 15.21
C ALA A 109 -7.15 5.60 14.87
N ILE A 110 -7.05 4.69 13.88
CA ILE A 110 -5.78 4.10 13.47
C ILE A 110 -4.85 5.16 12.87
N ILE A 111 -5.35 5.97 11.93
CA ILE A 111 -4.58 7.06 11.31
C ILE A 111 -4.16 8.08 12.35
N GLY A 112 -5.04 8.41 13.31
CA GLY A 112 -4.74 9.30 14.42
C GLY A 112 -3.60 8.79 15.29
N VAL A 113 -3.62 7.51 15.68
CA VAL A 113 -2.54 6.88 16.47
C VAL A 113 -1.23 6.88 15.68
N LEU A 114 -1.24 6.47 14.42
CA LEU A 114 -0.03 6.46 13.58
C LEU A 114 0.53 7.87 13.36
N GLY A 115 -0.33 8.86 13.14
CA GLY A 115 0.06 10.27 13.00
C GLY A 115 0.66 10.84 14.29
N LEU A 116 0.10 10.50 15.46
CA LEU A 116 0.68 10.87 16.76
C LEU A 116 2.05 10.23 16.97
N VAL A 117 2.20 8.94 16.68
CA VAL A 117 3.49 8.24 16.76
C VAL A 117 4.51 8.91 15.84
N ARG A 118 4.11 9.26 14.61
CA ARG A 118 4.98 9.96 13.66
C ARG A 118 5.44 11.32 14.18
N ALA A 119 4.51 12.11 14.72
CA ALA A 119 4.81 13.41 15.32
C ALA A 119 5.78 13.29 16.50
N VAL A 120 5.61 12.28 17.36
CA VAL A 120 6.54 12.02 18.47
C VAL A 120 7.93 11.62 17.95
N LEU A 121 8.00 10.72 16.96
CA LEU A 121 9.27 10.28 16.37
C LEU A 121 10.07 11.44 15.75
N THR A 122 9.40 12.41 15.10
CA THR A 122 10.10 13.60 14.55
C THR A 122 10.79 14.44 15.62
N LYS A 123 10.25 14.48 16.84
CA LYS A 123 10.82 15.28 17.94
C LYS A 123 12.00 14.57 18.62
N ILE A 124 11.94 13.25 18.73
CA ILE A 124 12.96 12.45 19.44
C ILE A 124 14.18 12.19 18.54
N SER A 125 13.96 12.02 17.25
CA SER A 125 14.98 11.73 16.24
C SER A 125 14.78 12.69 15.06
N PRO A 126 15.14 13.97 15.20
CA PRO A 126 15.19 14.88 14.05
C PRO A 126 16.20 14.28 13.07
N THR A 127 15.70 13.86 11.91
CA THR A 127 16.52 13.35 10.81
C THR A 127 16.94 14.52 9.94
#